data_AF-A0A967QU53-F1
#
_entry.id   AF-A0A967QU53-F1
#
_cell.length_a   1.000
_cell.length_b   1.000
_cell.length_c   1.000
_cell.angle_alpha   90.00
_cell.angle_beta   90.00
_cell.angle_gamma   90.00
#
_symmetry.space_group_name_H-M   'P 1'
#
loop_
_entity.id
_entity.type
_entity.pdbx_description
1 polymer ?
#
loop_
_entity_poly.entity_id
_entity_poly.type
_entity_poly.pdbx_seq_one_letter_code
_entity_poly.pdbx_strand_id
1 'polypeptide(L)' 'MPGDKSLSHRALILAALARGTSEIAGLGPGRDISATARVLRGLGVTIAGERVFSAGVEG' A
#
# COMPACT_ATOMS: atom_id res chain seq x y z
N MET A 1 16.12 -3.00 -10.45
CA MET A 1 15.16 -2.23 -11.26
C MET A 1 14.19 -1.56 -10.29
N PRO A 2 13.69 -0.32 -10.54
CA PRO A 2 12.77 0.36 -9.63
C PRO A 2 11.61 -0.61 -9.34
N GLY A 3 11.30 -0.79 -8.05
CA GLY A 3 10.62 -1.96 -7.48
C GLY A 3 9.65 -2.65 -8.42
N ASP A 4 9.94 -3.93 -8.73
CA ASP A 4 9.14 -4.80 -9.58
C ASP A 4 7.65 -4.53 -9.32
N LYS A 5 6.91 -4.15 -10.36
CA LYS A 5 5.50 -3.74 -10.27
C LYS A 5 4.69 -4.73 -9.44
N SER A 6 4.99 -6.02 -9.51
CA SER A 6 4.35 -7.06 -8.71
C SER A 6 4.61 -6.92 -7.20
N LEU A 7 5.83 -6.55 -6.80
CA LEU A 7 6.25 -6.39 -5.43
C LEU A 7 5.60 -5.16 -4.77
N SER A 8 5.51 -4.05 -5.52
CA SER A 8 4.88 -2.82 -5.03
C SER A 8 3.39 -3.01 -4.72
N HIS A 9 2.67 -3.74 -5.58
CA HIS A 9 1.25 -4.05 -5.34
C HIS A 9 1.08 -4.93 -4.09
N ARG A 10 1.90 -5.98 -3.96
CA ARG A 10 1.85 -6.88 -2.79
C ARG A 10 2.21 -6.15 -1.51
N ALA A 11 3.23 -5.30 -1.52
CA ALA A 11 3.62 -4.51 -0.37
C ALA A 11 2.47 -3.62 0.12
N LEU A 12 1.79 -2.91 -0.80
CA LEU A 12 0.62 -2.10 -0.46
C LEU A 12 -0.52 -2.92 0.14
N ILE A 13 -0.81 -4.10 -0.42
CA ILE A 13 -1.87 -4.98 0.09
C ILE A 13 -1.50 -5.49 1.49
N LEU A 14 -0.28 -5.99 1.69
CA LEU A 14 0.17 -6.51 2.99
C LEU A 14 0.14 -5.41 4.07
N ALA A 15 0.61 -4.21 3.73
CA ALA A 15 0.55 -3.06 4.64
C ALA A 15 -0.88 -2.64 4.99
N ALA A 16 -1.81 -2.75 4.04
CA ALA A 16 -3.23 -2.49 4.28
C ALA A 16 -3.90 -3.55 5.18
N LEU A 17 -3.42 -4.79 5.14
CA LEU A 17 -3.93 -5.86 6.00
C LEU A 17 -3.33 -5.81 7.41
N ALA A 18 -2.09 -5.33 7.53
CA ALA A 18 -1.42 -5.15 8.82
C ALA A 18 -2.10 -4.07 9.66
N ARG A 19 -2.11 -4.27 10.99
CA ARG A 19 -2.60 -3.25 11.93
C ARG A 19 -1.50 -2.23 12.23
N GLY A 20 -1.86 -0.95 12.26
CA GLY A 20 -0.95 0.14 12.59
C GLY A 20 -0.31 0.75 11.35
N THR A 21 0.92 1.24 11.51
CA THR A 21 1.66 1.93 10.43
C THR A 21 2.72 1.02 9.81
N SER A 22 2.73 0.95 8.49
CA SER A 22 3.77 0.33 7.67
C SER A 22 4.52 1.40 6.88
N GLU A 23 5.82 1.24 6.72
CA GLU A 23 6.65 2.05 5.83
C GLU A 23 7.10 1.20 4.64
N ILE A 24 6.87 1.71 3.43
CA ILE A 24 7.18 1.04 2.17
C ILE A 24 8.05 1.96 1.32
N ALA A 25 9.35 1.69 1.32
CA ALA A 25 10.30 2.42 0.49
C ALA A 25 10.26 1.96 -0.97
N GLY A 26 10.47 2.89 -1.89
CA GLY A 26 10.71 2.56 -3.30
C GLY A 26 9.48 2.07 -4.07
N LEU A 27 8.27 2.47 -3.65
CA LEU A 27 7.07 2.30 -4.46
C LEU A 27 7.26 2.99 -5.82
N GLY A 28 7.15 2.23 -6.90
CA GLY A 28 7.31 2.78 -8.25
C GLY A 28 6.23 3.83 -8.57
N PRO A 29 6.54 4.87 -9.38
CA PRO A 29 5.59 5.93 -9.75
C PRO A 29 4.51 5.48 -10.76
N GLY A 30 4.24 4.17 -10.86
CA GLY A 30 3.34 3.59 -11.85
C GLY A 30 1.88 3.95 -11.62
N ARG A 31 1.14 4.18 -12.72
CA ARG A 31 -0.32 4.36 -12.71
C ARG A 31 -1.04 3.21 -12.01
N ASP A 32 -0.52 1.99 -12.14
CA ASP A 32 -1.12 0.80 -11.55
C ASP A 32 -1.03 0.80 -10.03
N ILE A 33 0.13 1.20 -9.47
CA ILE A 33 0.33 1.33 -8.02
C ILE A 33 -0.58 2.43 -7.47
N SER A 34 -0.74 3.53 -8.21
CA SER A 34 -1.68 4.59 -7.85
C SER A 34 -3.14 4.12 -7.85
N ALA A 35 -3.52 3.24 -8.79
CA ALA A 35 -4.85 2.64 -8.82
C ALA A 35 -5.08 1.72 -7.61
N THR A 36 -4.11 0.86 -7.28
CA THR A 36 -4.17 0.02 -6.07
C THR A 36 -4.28 0.88 -4.81
N ALA A 37 -3.46 1.92 -4.66
CA ALA A 37 -3.53 2.82 -3.53
C ALA A 37 -4.90 3.54 -3.44
N ARG A 38 -5.53 3.89 -4.57
CA ARG A 38 -6.88 4.49 -4.58
C ARG A 38 -7.93 3.51 -4.06
N VAL A 39 -7.88 2.25 -4.51
CA VAL A 39 -8.80 1.21 -4.04
C VAL A 39 -8.63 1.01 -2.53
N LEU A 40 -7.41 0.86 -2.04
CA LEU A 40 -7.13 0.68 -0.61
C LEU A 40 -7.61 1.87 0.23
N ARG A 41 -7.44 3.11 -0.26
CA ARG A 41 -8.02 4.30 0.38
C ARG A 41 -9.54 4.25 0.48
N GLY A 42 -10.21 3.75 -0.57
CA GLY A 42 -11.66 3.52 -0.55
C GLY A 42 -12.09 2.47 0.48
N LEU A 43 -11.18 1.58 0.89
CA LEU A 43 -11.40 0.56 1.93
C LEU A 43 -11.01 1.05 3.34
N GLY A 44 -10.73 2.35 3.52
CA GLY A 44 -10.41 2.93 4.82
C GLY A 44 -8.92 2.95 5.19
N VAL A 45 -8.03 2.54 4.28
CA VAL A 45 -6.58 2.57 4.50
C VAL A 45 -6.04 3.97 4.24
N THR A 46 -5.28 4.54 5.15
CA THR A 46 -4.62 5.84 4.94
C THR A 46 -3.26 5.64 4.29
N ILE A 47 -3.03 6.25 3.12
CA ILE A 47 -1.76 6.14 2.38
C ILE A 47 -1.21 7.54 2.08
N ALA A 48 -0.04 7.86 2.65
CA ALA A 48 0.63 9.15 2.53
C ALA A 48 2.13 8.97 2.26
N GLY A 49 2.55 9.21 1.01
CA GLY A 49 3.92 8.96 0.58
C GLY A 49 4.27 7.47 0.72
N GLU A 50 5.32 7.18 1.48
CA GLU A 50 5.79 5.82 1.78
C GLU A 50 5.09 5.21 3.01
N ARG A 51 4.18 5.93 3.67
CA ARG A 51 3.48 5.45 4.87
C ARG A 51 2.08 4.95 4.55
N VAL A 52 1.75 3.80 5.11
CA VAL A 52 0.43 3.17 5.03
C VAL A 52 -0.05 2.90 6.45
N PHE A 53 -1.21 3.42 6.82
CA PHE A 53 -1.87 3.16 8.09
C PHE A 53 -3.18 2.42 7.85
N SER A 54 -3.39 1.34 8.60
CA SER A 54 -4.63 0.56 8.57
C SER A 54 -5.04 0.12 9.97
N ALA A 55 -6.34 0.00 10.20
CA ALA A 55 -6.87 -0.62 11.41
C ALA A 55 -6.57 -2.12 11.48
N GLY A 56 -6.09 -2.71 10.37
CA GLY A 56 -5.94 -4.15 10.19
C GLY A 56 -7.27 -4.82 9.84
N VAL A 57 -7.19 -6.03 9.30
CA VAL A 57 -8.38 -6.87 9.09
C VAL A 57 -8.49 -7.80 10.29
N GLU A 58 -9.58 -7.69 11.04
CA GLU A 58 -9.93 -8.65 12.08
C GLU A 58 -10.52 -9.88 11.39
N GLY A 59 -9.93 -11.05 11.66
CA GLY A 59 -10.39 -12.35 11.17
C GLY A 59 -11.42 -12.97 12.10
#